data_AF-A0A6A6U543-F1
#
_entry.id   AF-A0A6A6U543-F1
#
_cell.length_a   1.000
_cell.length_b   1.000
_cell.length_c   1.000
_cell.angle_alpha   90.00
_cell.angle_beta   90.00
_cell.angle_gamma   90.00
#
_symmetry.space_group_name_H-M   'P 1'
#
loop_
_entity.id
_entity.type
_entity.pdbx_description
1 polymer ?
#
loop_
_entity_poly.entity_id
_entity_poly.type
_entity_poly.pdbx_seq_one_letter_code
_entity_poly.pdbx_strand_id
1 'polypeptide(L)'
;MALHTILIFLTILTTLTTPTHALTHFASPTTCLIIGDPDVYGPGIRLSFYLQWAAILLATTVAPSGASFARTTTNILTISVFANSLRGFSNGGLVAAEWWIVTFLCFFLNLGNWPSSRQALRESVASIGVSLCIYAMVMCMECWVWFRGLDIGHGRENGDCEVKISVFFHPVDVYDHGWRTAFKVLAAVDMVAALVFAVVGIGILLLSLAVPFFDVEEYMQHWVDGDDRRMVSVVVKCLLSVFQMILGAFSIAFVELTIKFNDIQLPQGYTSSGQLIPVLIGVLTLASAVFSVWKRIGKMAIELRTHS
;
A
#
# COMPACT_ATOMS: atom_id res chain seq x y z
N MET A 1 -9.07 -29.13 9.43
CA MET A 1 -8.43 -29.76 8.24
C MET A 1 -7.96 -28.72 7.22
N ALA A 2 -8.81 -27.78 6.78
CA ALA A 2 -8.43 -26.74 5.79
C ALA A 2 -7.23 -25.85 6.21
N LEU A 3 -7.12 -25.51 7.50
CA LEU A 3 -6.02 -24.66 8.01
C LEU A 3 -4.64 -25.31 7.87
N HIS A 4 -4.53 -26.62 8.10
CA HIS A 4 -3.27 -27.35 7.92
C HIS A 4 -2.89 -27.48 6.45
N THR A 5 -3.86 -27.68 5.56
CA THR A 5 -3.60 -27.72 4.12
C THR A 5 -3.10 -26.37 3.59
N ILE A 6 -3.67 -25.27 4.08
CA ILE A 6 -3.24 -23.90 3.72
C ILE A 6 -1.82 -23.62 4.26
N LEU A 7 -1.53 -23.99 5.51
CA LEU A 7 -0.20 -23.82 6.11
C LEU A 7 0.86 -24.62 5.34
N ILE A 8 0.61 -25.90 5.03
CA ILE A 8 1.53 -26.74 4.26
C ILE A 8 1.76 -26.14 2.87
N PHE A 9 0.71 -25.64 2.21
CA PHE A 9 0.83 -25.02 0.90
C PHE A 9 1.67 -23.73 0.94
N LEU A 10 1.48 -22.89 1.96
CA LEU A 10 2.27 -21.68 2.17
C LEU A 10 3.74 -22.00 2.46
N THR A 11 4.02 -23.01 3.29
CA THR A 11 5.40 -23.42 3.60
C THR A 11 6.10 -23.96 2.35
N ILE A 12 5.43 -24.79 1.55
CA ILE A 12 5.97 -25.30 0.28
C ILE A 12 6.26 -24.15 -0.69
N LEU A 13 5.34 -23.19 -0.83
CA LEU A 13 5.51 -22.05 -1.72
C LEU A 13 6.71 -21.18 -1.32
N THR A 14 6.94 -20.98 -0.02
CA THR A 14 8.10 -20.21 0.48
C THR A 14 9.45 -20.91 0.28
N THR A 15 9.46 -22.25 0.19
CA THR A 15 10.70 -23.02 -0.01
C THR A 15 11.11 -23.19 -1.47
N LEU A 16 10.18 -23.02 -2.42
CA LEU A 16 10.43 -23.24 -3.85
C LEU A 16 10.90 -21.99 -4.59
N THR A 17 10.78 -20.81 -4.00
CA THR A 17 11.24 -19.57 -4.64
C THR A 17 12.70 -19.32 -4.26
N THR A 18 13.63 -19.76 -5.10
CA THR A 18 14.99 -19.19 -5.07
C THR A 18 14.86 -17.73 -5.50
N PRO A 19 15.21 -16.77 -4.64
CA PRO A 19 15.09 -15.37 -4.98
C PRO A 19 16.09 -15.10 -6.09
N THR A 20 15.64 -14.40 -7.12
CA THR A 20 16.53 -13.52 -7.85
C THR A 20 17.17 -12.61 -6.80
N HIS A 21 18.51 -12.62 -6.69
CA HIS A 21 19.29 -11.71 -5.85
C HIS A 21 19.19 -10.28 -6.40
N ALA A 22 17.97 -9.78 -6.53
CA ALA A 22 17.70 -8.39 -6.78
C ALA A 22 17.74 -7.69 -5.42
N LEU A 23 18.53 -6.62 -5.36
CA LEU A 23 18.74 -5.80 -4.19
C LEU A 23 18.98 -4.39 -4.71
N THR A 24 18.40 -3.38 -4.07
CA THR A 24 18.77 -2.00 -4.38
C THR A 24 20.18 -1.74 -3.87
N HIS A 25 21.11 -1.36 -4.75
CA HIS A 25 22.52 -1.13 -4.37
C HIS A 25 23.20 -0.12 -5.31
N PHE A 26 24.35 0.41 -4.89
CA PHE A 26 25.22 1.18 -5.77
C PHE A 26 26.00 0.24 -6.70
N ALA A 27 26.00 0.52 -8.01
CA ALA A 27 26.74 -0.25 -9.00
C ALA A 27 28.27 -0.11 -8.81
N SER A 28 28.71 1.08 -8.40
CA SER A 28 30.11 1.40 -8.12
C SER A 28 30.21 2.61 -7.18
N PRO A 29 31.17 2.64 -6.24
CA PRO A 29 31.46 3.81 -5.39
C PRO A 29 31.77 5.10 -6.15
N THR A 30 32.28 5.00 -7.38
CA THR A 30 32.75 6.17 -8.14
C THR A 30 31.68 6.81 -9.01
N THR A 31 30.68 6.04 -9.42
CA THR A 31 29.62 6.54 -10.32
C THR A 31 28.36 6.93 -9.56
N CYS A 32 28.23 6.52 -8.29
CA CYS A 32 27.03 6.69 -7.47
C CYS A 32 25.74 6.21 -8.15
N LEU A 33 25.87 5.31 -9.13
CA LEU A 33 24.74 4.81 -9.90
C LEU A 33 23.95 3.81 -9.06
N ILE A 34 22.66 4.07 -8.86
CA ILE A 34 21.78 3.16 -8.11
C ILE A 34 21.14 2.15 -9.06
N ILE A 35 21.34 0.86 -8.78
CA ILE A 35 20.60 -0.24 -9.41
C ILE A 35 19.45 -0.58 -8.47
N GLY A 36 18.22 -0.40 -8.93
CA GLY A 36 17.02 -0.67 -8.13
C GLY A 36 16.56 -2.12 -8.18
N ASP A 37 15.86 -2.56 -7.13
CA ASP A 37 15.23 -3.88 -7.11
C ASP A 37 13.94 -3.90 -7.98
N PRO A 38 13.94 -4.60 -9.13
CA PRO A 38 12.74 -4.74 -9.97
C PRO A 38 11.55 -5.41 -9.28
N ASP A 39 11.77 -6.25 -8.28
CA ASP A 39 10.72 -7.02 -7.61
C ASP A 39 10.11 -6.25 -6.41
N VAL A 40 10.70 -5.11 -6.01
CA VAL A 40 10.15 -4.21 -4.98
C VAL A 40 9.42 -3.02 -5.60
N TYR A 41 10.05 -2.32 -6.55
CA TYR A 41 9.47 -1.11 -7.15
C TYR A 41 9.76 -0.99 -8.66
N GLY A 42 9.98 -2.14 -9.31
CA GLY A 42 10.04 -2.22 -10.77
C GLY A 42 8.75 -1.71 -11.44
N PRO A 43 8.80 -1.49 -12.76
CA PRO A 43 7.68 -0.90 -13.49
C PRO A 43 6.38 -1.70 -13.34
N GLY A 44 6.46 -3.04 -13.27
CA GLY A 44 5.28 -3.89 -13.04
C GLY A 44 4.61 -3.69 -11.68
N ILE A 45 5.40 -3.60 -10.60
CA ILE A 45 4.89 -3.37 -9.24
C ILE A 45 4.24 -1.98 -9.15
N ARG A 46 4.94 -0.93 -9.62
CA ARG A 46 4.43 0.45 -9.61
C ARG A 46 3.13 0.58 -10.39
N LEU A 47 3.11 0.06 -11.63
CA LEU A 47 1.89 0.08 -12.45
C LEU A 47 0.73 -0.63 -11.76
N SER A 48 0.99 -1.76 -11.08
CA SER A 48 -0.05 -2.45 -10.31
C SER A 48 -0.66 -1.56 -9.22
N PHE A 49 0.17 -0.93 -8.40
CA PHE A 49 -0.31 0.00 -7.35
C PHE A 49 -1.10 1.16 -7.94
N TYR A 50 -0.67 1.73 -9.06
CA TYR A 50 -1.36 2.85 -9.70
C TYR A 50 -2.74 2.43 -10.25
N LEU A 51 -2.84 1.24 -10.86
CA LEU A 51 -4.11 0.69 -11.34
C LEU A 51 -5.04 0.35 -10.17
N GLN A 52 -4.51 -0.19 -9.07
CA GLN A 52 -5.30 -0.49 -7.87
C GLN A 52 -5.81 0.78 -7.19
N TRP A 53 -4.99 1.83 -7.10
CA TRP A 53 -5.42 3.15 -6.63
C TRP A 53 -6.58 3.70 -7.48
N ALA A 54 -6.45 3.64 -8.81
CA ALA A 54 -7.50 4.06 -9.73
C ALA A 54 -8.78 3.23 -9.54
N ALA A 55 -8.65 1.91 -9.38
CA ALA A 55 -9.77 1.00 -9.12
C ALA A 55 -10.51 1.37 -7.83
N ILE A 56 -9.78 1.63 -6.74
CA ILE A 56 -10.34 2.04 -5.45
C ILE A 56 -11.05 3.39 -5.58
N LEU A 57 -10.45 4.36 -6.28
CA LEU A 57 -11.05 5.68 -6.48
C LEU A 57 -12.38 5.58 -7.24
N LEU A 58 -12.42 4.80 -8.33
CA LEU A 58 -13.63 4.55 -9.12
C LEU A 58 -14.71 3.80 -8.33
N ALA A 59 -14.32 2.74 -7.60
CA ALA A 59 -15.26 1.96 -6.81
C ALA A 59 -15.80 2.78 -5.62
N THR A 60 -14.96 3.50 -4.90
CA THR A 60 -15.37 4.27 -3.70
C THR A 60 -16.33 5.42 -4.03
N THR A 61 -16.18 6.01 -5.23
CA THR A 61 -17.06 7.08 -5.73
C THR A 61 -18.44 6.57 -6.17
N VAL A 62 -18.48 5.52 -7.00
CA VAL A 62 -19.73 5.10 -7.67
C VAL A 62 -20.31 3.79 -7.11
N ALA A 63 -19.47 2.79 -6.83
CA ALA A 63 -19.89 1.45 -6.40
C ALA A 63 -19.10 0.95 -5.17
N PRO A 64 -19.32 1.51 -3.96
CA PRO A 64 -18.45 1.30 -2.81
C PRO A 64 -18.25 -0.16 -2.39
N SER A 65 -19.23 -1.03 -2.65
CA SER A 65 -19.14 -2.47 -2.40
C SER A 65 -18.09 -3.17 -3.29
N GLY A 66 -17.88 -2.68 -4.51
CA GLY A 66 -16.85 -3.19 -5.42
C GLY A 66 -15.41 -2.86 -4.99
N ALA A 67 -15.23 -1.97 -4.00
CA ALA A 67 -13.90 -1.58 -3.54
C ALA A 67 -13.23 -2.64 -2.65
N SER A 68 -14.00 -3.52 -2.01
CA SER A 68 -13.51 -4.53 -1.06
C SER A 68 -12.47 -5.48 -1.69
N PHE A 69 -12.71 -5.90 -2.93
CA PHE A 69 -11.77 -6.72 -3.71
C PHE A 69 -10.44 -5.98 -3.91
N ALA A 70 -10.50 -4.71 -4.33
CA ALA A 70 -9.32 -3.89 -4.54
C ALA A 70 -8.51 -3.67 -3.24
N ARG A 71 -9.17 -3.41 -2.10
CA ARG A 71 -8.45 -3.28 -0.81
C ARG A 71 -7.67 -4.54 -0.46
N THR A 72 -8.29 -5.70 -0.68
CA THR A 72 -7.71 -6.99 -0.33
C THR A 72 -6.51 -7.31 -1.21
N THR A 73 -6.62 -7.10 -2.52
CA THR A 73 -5.47 -7.29 -3.43
C THR A 73 -4.34 -6.32 -3.14
N THR A 74 -4.66 -5.07 -2.77
CA THR A 74 -3.63 -4.09 -2.37
C THR A 74 -2.92 -4.45 -1.09
N ASN A 75 -3.63 -4.94 -0.08
CA ASN A 75 -3.00 -5.42 1.15
C ASN A 75 -2.06 -6.60 0.90
N ILE A 76 -2.46 -7.55 0.05
CA ILE A 76 -1.61 -8.70 -0.32
C ILE A 76 -0.34 -8.22 -1.04
N LEU A 77 -0.48 -7.32 -2.01
CA LEU A 77 0.66 -6.77 -2.73
C LEU A 77 1.59 -5.98 -1.80
N THR A 78 1.01 -5.19 -0.89
CA THR A 78 1.75 -4.41 0.10
C THR A 78 2.56 -5.29 1.03
N ILE A 79 1.97 -6.35 1.58
CA ILE A 79 2.69 -7.32 2.44
C ILE A 79 3.84 -7.96 1.66
N SER A 80 3.61 -8.32 0.40
CA SER A 80 4.62 -8.95 -0.46
C SER A 80 5.81 -8.02 -0.70
N VAL A 81 5.55 -6.76 -1.06
CA VAL A 81 6.59 -5.75 -1.33
C VAL A 81 7.36 -5.42 -0.05
N PHE A 82 6.67 -5.20 1.08
CA PHE A 82 7.35 -4.96 2.34
C PHE A 82 8.21 -6.14 2.77
N ALA A 83 7.69 -7.37 2.67
CA ALA A 83 8.47 -8.55 3.02
C ALA A 83 9.74 -8.67 2.17
N ASN A 84 9.65 -8.35 0.86
CA ASN A 84 10.81 -8.34 -0.01
C ASN A 84 11.81 -7.23 0.36
N SER A 85 11.33 -6.03 0.68
CA SER A 85 12.20 -4.94 1.16
C SER A 85 12.92 -5.25 2.46
N LEU A 86 12.20 -5.78 3.46
CA LEU A 86 12.82 -6.16 4.73
C LEU A 86 13.91 -7.21 4.54
N ARG A 87 13.68 -8.15 3.62
CA ARG A 87 14.69 -9.11 3.20
C ARG A 87 15.87 -8.40 2.53
N GLY A 88 15.63 -7.48 1.61
CA GLY A 88 16.69 -6.68 0.98
C GLY A 88 17.55 -5.97 2.03
N PHE A 89 16.92 -5.29 2.98
CA PHE A 89 17.61 -4.59 4.05
C PHE A 89 18.48 -5.52 4.91
N SER A 90 17.99 -6.72 5.22
CA SER A 90 18.77 -7.74 5.95
C SER A 90 20.00 -8.25 5.20
N ASN A 91 20.02 -8.12 3.87
CA ASN A 91 21.13 -8.52 3.00
C ASN A 91 22.00 -7.32 2.55
N GLY A 92 21.89 -6.17 3.22
CA GLY A 92 22.74 -5.00 2.94
C GLY A 92 22.22 -4.08 1.83
N GLY A 93 20.93 -4.15 1.49
CA GLY A 93 20.32 -3.27 0.50
C GLY A 93 20.34 -1.80 0.90
N LEU A 94 20.37 -0.92 -0.09
CA LEU A 94 20.33 0.52 0.09
C LEU A 94 18.94 0.96 0.57
N VAL A 95 18.82 1.08 1.89
CA VAL A 95 17.54 1.40 2.57
C VAL A 95 17.06 2.80 2.20
N ALA A 96 17.97 3.77 2.02
CA ALA A 96 17.63 5.18 1.88
C ALA A 96 16.67 5.47 0.72
N ALA A 97 16.97 4.98 -0.50
CA ALA A 97 16.09 5.22 -1.65
C ALA A 97 14.84 4.32 -1.61
N GLU A 98 15.05 3.04 -1.29
CA GLU A 98 13.99 2.03 -1.35
C GLU A 98 12.88 2.28 -0.32
N TRP A 99 13.24 2.63 0.93
CA TRP A 99 12.27 2.89 1.99
C TRP A 99 11.26 3.97 1.61
N TRP A 100 11.74 5.07 1.02
CA TRP A 100 10.89 6.17 0.61
C TRP A 100 9.94 5.77 -0.53
N ILE A 101 10.45 5.08 -1.55
CA ILE A 101 9.64 4.61 -2.66
C ILE A 101 8.55 3.65 -2.14
N VAL A 102 8.94 2.67 -1.34
CA VAL A 102 8.03 1.64 -0.82
C VAL A 102 6.99 2.24 0.13
N THR A 103 7.39 3.16 1.02
CA THR A 103 6.45 3.83 1.93
C THR A 103 5.41 4.63 1.16
N PHE A 104 5.80 5.36 0.11
CA PHE A 104 4.83 6.10 -0.70
C PHE A 104 3.91 5.20 -1.54
N LEU A 105 4.43 4.11 -2.11
CA LEU A 105 3.63 3.13 -2.86
C LEU A 105 2.65 2.35 -1.98
N CYS A 106 3.12 1.90 -0.82
CA CYS A 106 2.39 0.96 0.01
C CYS A 106 1.54 1.64 1.08
N PHE A 107 2.03 2.72 1.68
CA PHE A 107 1.35 3.43 2.77
C PHE A 107 0.58 4.65 2.27
N PHE A 108 1.26 5.68 1.76
CA PHE A 108 0.61 6.96 1.42
C PHE A 108 -0.41 6.83 0.29
N LEU A 109 -0.12 6.07 -0.76
CA LEU A 109 -1.05 5.82 -1.87
C LEU A 109 -2.35 5.16 -1.39
N ASN A 110 -2.29 4.39 -0.30
CA ASN A 110 -3.41 3.62 0.25
C ASN A 110 -4.09 4.26 1.45
N LEU A 111 -3.53 5.33 2.03
CA LEU A 111 -4.01 5.94 3.27
C LEU A 111 -5.46 6.45 3.17
N GLY A 112 -5.94 6.78 1.96
CA GLY A 112 -7.31 7.18 1.69
C GLY A 112 -8.30 6.04 1.44
N ASN A 113 -7.87 4.78 1.50
CA ASN A 113 -8.67 3.61 1.11
C ASN A 113 -9.70 3.18 2.17
N TRP A 114 -10.49 4.12 2.67
CA TRP A 114 -11.52 3.86 3.69
C TRP A 114 -12.87 3.48 3.05
N PRO A 115 -13.68 2.63 3.69
CA PRO A 115 -15.02 2.34 3.20
C PRO A 115 -15.91 3.58 3.34
N SER A 116 -16.53 3.99 2.23
CA SER A 116 -17.41 5.16 2.18
C SER A 116 -18.90 4.84 2.45
N SER A 117 -19.22 3.57 2.71
CA SER A 117 -20.57 3.10 3.05
C SER A 117 -20.53 1.99 4.10
N ARG A 118 -21.62 1.82 4.84
CA ARG A 118 -21.78 0.75 5.84
C ARG A 118 -21.63 -0.65 5.22
N GLN A 119 -22.22 -0.86 4.05
CA GLN A 119 -22.06 -2.12 3.31
C GLN A 119 -20.59 -2.36 2.93
N ALA A 120 -19.90 -1.35 2.39
CA ALA A 120 -18.50 -1.48 2.04
C ALA A 120 -17.61 -1.73 3.26
N LEU A 121 -17.95 -1.13 4.41
CA LEU A 121 -17.29 -1.38 5.69
C LEU A 121 -17.45 -2.85 6.10
N ARG A 122 -18.68 -3.37 6.08
CA ARG A 122 -18.99 -4.78 6.41
C ARG A 122 -18.23 -5.76 5.51
N GLU A 123 -18.20 -5.50 4.21
CA GLU A 123 -17.48 -6.34 3.24
C GLU A 123 -15.94 -6.23 3.35
N SER A 124 -15.43 -5.19 4.02
CA SER A 124 -13.99 -4.91 4.11
C SER A 124 -13.43 -4.98 5.54
N VAL A 125 -14.18 -5.43 6.55
CA VAL A 125 -13.76 -5.37 7.97
C VAL A 125 -12.39 -6.02 8.17
N ALA A 126 -12.21 -7.26 7.70
CA ALA A 126 -10.94 -7.95 7.82
C ALA A 126 -9.82 -7.23 7.06
N SER A 127 -10.11 -6.74 5.84
CA SER A 127 -9.15 -6.01 5.02
C SER A 127 -8.67 -4.72 5.70
N ILE A 128 -9.58 -3.99 6.35
CA ILE A 128 -9.25 -2.79 7.14
C ILE A 128 -8.37 -3.14 8.33
N GLY A 129 -8.69 -4.23 9.04
CA GLY A 129 -7.85 -4.73 10.13
C GLY A 129 -6.43 -5.04 9.66
N VAL A 130 -6.28 -5.71 8.50
CA VAL A 130 -4.98 -5.97 7.87
C VAL A 130 -4.27 -4.67 7.49
N SER A 131 -4.96 -3.72 6.84
CA SER A 131 -4.36 -2.42 6.48
C SER A 131 -3.83 -1.67 7.69
N LEU A 132 -4.58 -1.65 8.80
CA LEU A 132 -4.14 -1.02 10.05
C LEU A 132 -2.90 -1.71 10.64
N CYS A 133 -2.84 -3.04 10.61
CA CYS A 133 -1.64 -3.78 11.03
C CYS A 133 -0.43 -3.48 10.13
N ILE A 134 -0.63 -3.36 8.82
CA ILE A 134 0.42 -2.92 7.89
C ILE A 134 0.88 -1.51 8.25
N TYR A 135 -0.03 -0.58 8.49
CA TYR A 135 0.29 0.80 8.86
C TYR A 135 1.10 0.87 10.16
N ALA A 136 0.70 0.10 11.17
CA ALA A 136 1.47 -0.04 12.40
C ALA A 136 2.88 -0.60 12.14
N MET A 137 3.01 -1.62 11.29
CA MET A 137 4.30 -2.19 10.93
C MET A 137 5.21 -1.15 10.26
N VAL A 138 4.69 -0.37 9.31
CA VAL A 138 5.46 0.70 8.63
C VAL A 138 5.96 1.73 9.63
N MET A 139 5.07 2.26 10.47
CA MET A 139 5.41 3.27 11.47
C MET A 139 6.43 2.75 12.50
N CYS A 140 6.32 1.50 12.93
CA CYS A 140 7.33 0.88 13.79
C CYS A 140 8.71 0.77 13.10
N MET A 141 8.72 0.44 11.80
CA MET A 141 9.96 0.31 11.03
C MET A 141 10.65 1.65 10.80
N GLU A 142 9.93 2.77 10.75
CA GLU A 142 10.53 4.10 10.61
C GLU A 142 11.56 4.39 11.71
N CYS A 143 11.26 4.01 12.96
CA CYS A 143 12.23 4.13 14.06
C CYS A 143 13.54 3.40 13.75
N TRP A 144 13.46 2.17 13.23
CA TRP A 144 14.68 1.46 12.86
C TRP A 144 15.39 2.12 11.68
N VAL A 145 14.65 2.53 10.64
CA VAL A 145 15.20 3.15 9.43
C VAL A 145 15.99 4.42 9.76
N TRP A 146 15.41 5.36 10.50
CA TRP A 146 16.02 6.66 10.76
C TRP A 146 17.19 6.61 11.76
N PHE A 147 17.16 5.65 12.68
CA PHE A 147 18.21 5.48 13.68
C PHE A 147 19.35 4.58 13.20
N ARG A 148 19.09 3.58 12.35
CA ARG A 148 20.08 2.58 11.92
C ARG A 148 20.02 2.24 10.43
N GLY A 149 18.82 2.08 9.87
CA GLY A 149 18.65 1.56 8.53
C GLY A 149 19.29 2.41 7.44
N LEU A 150 19.24 3.75 7.54
CA LEU A 150 19.86 4.64 6.54
C LEU A 150 21.37 4.46 6.37
N ASP A 151 22.07 3.97 7.40
CA ASP A 151 23.52 3.75 7.31
C ASP A 151 23.86 2.43 6.58
N ILE A 152 22.86 1.59 6.28
CA ILE A 152 23.02 0.32 5.55
C ILE A 152 23.06 0.59 4.04
N GLY A 153 24.06 0.03 3.37
CA GLY A 153 24.29 0.22 1.93
C GLY A 153 24.95 1.56 1.56
N HIS A 154 25.01 2.53 2.49
CA HIS A 154 25.73 3.79 2.34
C HIS A 154 27.15 3.76 2.95
N GLY A 155 27.70 2.56 3.20
CA GLY A 155 28.95 2.39 3.93
C GLY A 155 30.11 3.24 3.40
N ARG A 156 31.12 3.46 4.26
CA ARG A 156 32.35 4.25 4.00
C ARG A 156 33.11 3.87 2.73
N GLU A 157 32.83 2.69 2.18
CA GLU A 157 33.38 2.16 0.94
C GLU A 157 32.72 2.74 -0.33
N ASN A 158 31.52 3.31 -0.21
CA ASN A 158 30.72 3.81 -1.35
C ASN A 158 30.92 5.31 -1.64
N GLY A 159 31.86 5.99 -0.97
CA GLY A 159 32.15 7.41 -1.19
C GLY A 159 31.04 8.37 -0.73
N ASP A 160 31.15 9.65 -1.10
CA ASP A 160 30.18 10.72 -0.79
C ASP A 160 28.95 10.67 -1.72
N CYS A 161 28.40 9.47 -1.97
CA CYS A 161 27.25 9.32 -2.86
C CYS A 161 25.94 9.77 -2.20
N GLU A 162 25.40 10.88 -2.70
CA GLU A 162 24.13 11.44 -2.24
C GLU A 162 22.92 10.60 -2.68
N VAL A 163 21.92 10.46 -1.81
CA VAL A 163 20.61 9.89 -2.18
C VAL A 163 19.55 10.99 -2.02
N LYS A 164 18.87 11.31 -3.11
CA LYS A 164 17.94 12.44 -3.22
C LYS A 164 16.51 11.95 -3.12
N ILE A 165 15.66 12.65 -2.39
CA ILE A 165 14.21 12.37 -2.34
C ILE A 165 13.42 13.59 -2.78
N SER A 166 12.23 13.36 -3.33
CA SER A 166 11.40 14.43 -3.88
C SER A 166 10.51 15.09 -2.81
N VAL A 167 11.02 16.08 -2.09
CA VAL A 167 10.22 16.85 -1.12
C VAL A 167 9.59 18.05 -1.82
N PHE A 168 8.26 18.06 -1.96
CA PHE A 168 7.54 19.11 -2.71
C PHE A 168 8.17 19.40 -4.10
N PHE A 169 8.45 18.34 -4.87
CA PHE A 169 9.06 18.43 -6.20
C PHE A 169 10.52 18.93 -6.22
N HIS A 170 11.16 19.13 -5.07
CA HIS A 170 12.57 19.48 -4.95
C HIS A 170 13.40 18.30 -4.43
N PRO A 171 14.59 18.05 -5.01
CA PRO A 171 15.49 17.02 -4.50
C PRO A 171 16.11 17.48 -3.18
N VAL A 172 15.97 16.66 -2.14
CA VAL A 172 16.58 16.84 -0.83
C VAL A 172 17.46 15.63 -0.53
N ASP A 173 18.67 15.87 -0.03
CA ASP A 173 19.56 14.78 0.40
C ASP A 173 19.03 14.13 1.69
N VAL A 174 18.83 12.82 1.65
CA VAL A 174 18.35 12.03 2.80
C VAL A 174 19.35 12.05 3.96
N TYR A 175 20.64 12.27 3.68
CA TYR A 175 21.70 12.28 4.69
C TYR A 175 21.92 13.64 5.34
N ASP A 176 21.20 14.70 4.93
CA ASP A 176 21.27 15.99 5.60
C ASP A 176 20.96 15.85 7.10
N HIS A 177 21.79 16.49 7.93
CA HIS A 177 21.70 16.34 9.38
C HIS A 177 20.38 16.88 9.94
N GLY A 178 19.89 18.00 9.41
CA GLY A 178 18.61 18.59 9.80
C GLY A 178 17.46 17.68 9.43
N TRP A 179 17.47 17.16 8.20
CA TRP A 179 16.49 16.20 7.69
C TRP A 179 16.44 14.94 8.55
N ARG A 180 17.58 14.27 8.76
CA ARG A 180 17.66 13.05 9.57
C ARG A 180 17.21 13.27 11.01
N THR A 181 17.51 14.44 11.59
CA THR A 181 17.07 14.76 12.96
C THR A 181 15.56 14.93 13.02
N ALA A 182 14.96 15.65 12.06
CA ALA A 182 13.51 15.83 12.00
C ALA A 182 12.77 14.48 11.91
N PHE A 183 13.24 13.57 11.05
CA PHE A 183 12.58 12.27 10.88
C PHE A 183 12.79 11.30 12.04
N LYS A 184 13.89 11.40 12.80
CA LYS A 184 14.03 10.66 14.07
C LYS A 184 12.98 11.10 15.09
N VAL A 185 12.68 12.40 15.15
CA VAL A 185 11.64 12.94 16.02
C VAL A 185 10.25 12.49 15.55
N LEU A 186 9.97 12.58 14.25
CA LEU A 186 8.70 12.10 13.68
C LEU A 186 8.50 10.61 13.94
N ALA A 187 9.50 9.77 13.68
CA ALA A 187 9.42 8.34 13.93
C ALA A 187 9.12 8.00 15.40
N ALA A 188 9.65 8.77 16.35
CA ALA A 188 9.35 8.59 17.77
C ALA A 188 7.89 8.93 18.11
N VAL A 189 7.30 9.93 17.43
CA VAL A 189 5.87 10.26 17.54
C VAL A 189 5.01 9.17 16.88
N ASP A 190 5.43 8.68 15.72
CA ASP A 190 4.72 7.66 14.95
C ASP A 190 4.63 6.32 15.69
N MET A 191 5.52 6.02 16.64
CA MET A 191 5.37 4.86 17.52
C MET A 191 4.07 4.85 18.32
N VAL A 192 3.56 6.02 18.72
CA VAL A 192 2.29 6.12 19.43
C VAL A 192 1.13 5.80 18.48
N ALA A 193 1.16 6.34 17.26
CA ALA A 193 0.19 6.03 16.23
C ALA A 193 0.24 4.55 15.83
N ALA A 194 1.44 3.97 15.73
CA ALA A 194 1.66 2.57 15.43
C ALA A 194 0.99 1.67 16.47
N LEU A 195 1.13 1.97 17.76
CA LEU A 195 0.48 1.22 18.83
C LEU A 195 -1.05 1.29 18.71
N VAL A 196 -1.60 2.47 18.44
CA VAL A 196 -3.05 2.64 18.23
C VAL A 196 -3.53 1.82 17.05
N PHE A 197 -2.86 1.90 15.90
CA PHE A 197 -3.20 1.13 14.71
C PHE A 197 -3.05 -0.37 14.92
N ALA A 198 -2.03 -0.83 15.65
CA ALA A 198 -1.86 -2.24 15.97
C ALA A 198 -3.00 -2.75 16.85
N VAL A 199 -3.34 -2.04 17.94
CA VAL A 199 -4.40 -2.44 18.87
C VAL A 199 -5.76 -2.46 18.16
N VAL A 200 -6.09 -1.40 17.43
CA VAL A 200 -7.36 -1.31 16.69
C VAL A 200 -7.41 -2.34 15.56
N GLY A 201 -6.34 -2.48 14.79
CA GLY A 201 -6.23 -3.44 13.68
C GLY A 201 -6.40 -4.89 14.14
N ILE A 202 -5.67 -5.29 15.19
CA ILE A 202 -5.78 -6.62 15.81
C ILE A 202 -7.19 -6.83 16.37
N GLY A 203 -7.75 -5.83 17.07
CA GLY A 203 -9.12 -5.90 17.60
C GLY A 203 -10.16 -6.15 16.50
N ILE A 204 -10.06 -5.42 15.38
CA ILE A 204 -10.93 -5.60 14.21
C ILE A 204 -10.75 -6.99 13.59
N LEU A 205 -9.53 -7.49 13.48
CA LEU A 205 -9.26 -8.83 12.95
C LEU A 205 -9.86 -9.92 13.85
N LEU A 206 -9.64 -9.84 15.16
CA LEU A 206 -10.21 -10.77 16.12
C LEU A 206 -11.74 -10.74 16.08
N LEU A 207 -12.33 -9.55 16.00
CA LEU A 207 -13.78 -9.40 15.83
C LEU A 207 -14.24 -10.05 14.52
N SER A 208 -13.55 -9.82 13.40
CA SER A 208 -13.92 -10.40 12.11
C SER A 208 -13.86 -11.94 12.08
N LEU A 209 -12.95 -12.54 12.85
CA LEU A 209 -12.85 -13.99 13.04
C LEU A 209 -13.92 -14.53 14.00
N ALA A 210 -14.39 -13.71 14.94
CA ALA A 210 -15.42 -14.07 15.90
C ALA A 210 -16.83 -13.98 15.31
N VAL A 211 -17.10 -13.08 14.34
CA VAL A 211 -18.43 -12.86 13.74
C VAL A 211 -19.15 -14.15 13.29
N PRO A 212 -18.51 -15.14 12.63
CA PRO A 212 -19.19 -16.38 12.26
C PRO A 212 -19.68 -17.23 13.45
N PHE A 213 -19.15 -17.00 14.66
CA PHE A 213 -19.45 -17.79 15.86
C PHE A 213 -20.50 -17.13 16.76
N PHE A 214 -20.77 -15.85 16.59
CA PHE A 214 -21.74 -15.11 17.38
C PHE A 214 -22.83 -14.59 16.45
N ASP A 215 -24.10 -14.57 16.85
CA ASP A 215 -25.24 -13.97 16.09
C ASP A 215 -25.15 -12.42 16.02
N VAL A 216 -23.93 -11.89 15.81
CA VAL A 216 -23.60 -10.48 15.67
C VAL A 216 -24.14 -9.92 14.36
N GLU A 217 -24.48 -10.77 13.39
CA GLU A 217 -25.11 -10.34 12.15
C GLU A 217 -26.42 -9.58 12.41
N GLU A 218 -27.27 -10.11 13.28
CA GLU A 218 -28.55 -9.48 13.66
C GLU A 218 -28.32 -8.14 14.40
N TYR A 219 -27.35 -8.10 15.32
CA TYR A 219 -27.01 -6.88 16.05
C TYR A 219 -26.41 -5.78 15.14
N MET A 220 -25.56 -6.18 14.20
CA MET A 220 -24.98 -5.27 13.19
C MET A 220 -26.04 -4.71 12.25
N GLN A 221 -27.04 -5.52 11.88
CA GLN A 221 -28.12 -5.10 11.00
C GLN A 221 -28.93 -3.95 11.62
N HIS A 222 -29.22 -4.05 12.92
CA HIS A 222 -29.96 -3.00 13.62
C HIS A 222 -29.21 -1.66 13.68
N TRP A 223 -27.88 -1.67 13.89
CA TRP A 223 -27.06 -0.45 13.83
C TRP A 223 -26.98 0.17 12.43
N VAL A 224 -27.22 -0.64 11.38
CA VAL A 224 -27.09 -0.25 9.98
C VAL A 224 -28.37 0.40 9.41
N ASP A 225 -29.54 0.14 9.98
CA ASP A 225 -30.84 0.55 9.40
C ASP A 225 -31.37 1.92 9.85
N GLY A 226 -30.65 2.69 10.67
CA GLY A 226 -31.06 4.05 11.07
C GLY A 226 -31.11 5.06 9.89
N ASP A 227 -32.30 5.61 9.62
CA ASP A 227 -32.80 6.19 8.35
C ASP A 227 -32.26 7.60 7.94
N ASP A 228 -31.60 8.36 8.81
CA ASP A 228 -31.37 9.81 8.56
C ASP A 228 -30.06 10.22 7.80
N ARG A 229 -29.43 9.32 7.02
CA ARG A 229 -28.01 9.51 6.57
C ARG A 229 -27.71 9.64 5.07
N ARG A 230 -28.70 9.86 4.19
CA ARG A 230 -28.40 9.95 2.73
C ARG A 230 -27.45 11.10 2.36
N MET A 231 -27.67 12.31 2.89
CA MET A 231 -26.86 13.48 2.54
C MET A 231 -25.43 13.42 3.12
N VAL A 232 -25.30 13.01 4.38
CA VAL A 232 -24.00 12.82 5.05
C VAL A 232 -23.12 11.82 4.28
N SER A 233 -23.72 10.76 3.73
CA SER A 233 -22.97 9.76 2.94
C SER A 233 -22.39 10.33 1.64
N VAL A 234 -23.09 11.24 0.95
CA VAL A 234 -22.60 11.82 -0.31
C VAL A 234 -21.42 12.76 -0.07
N VAL A 235 -21.51 13.63 0.94
CA VAL A 235 -20.42 14.56 1.29
C VAL A 235 -19.17 13.78 1.71
N VAL A 236 -19.31 12.79 2.59
CA VAL A 236 -18.18 11.94 3.03
C VAL A 236 -17.53 11.21 1.85
N LYS A 237 -18.32 10.65 0.92
CA LYS A 237 -17.80 10.03 -0.31
C LYS A 237 -17.01 11.01 -1.16
N CYS A 238 -17.56 12.20 -1.38
CA CYS A 238 -16.91 13.24 -2.18
C CYS A 238 -15.57 13.66 -1.55
N LEU A 239 -15.59 14.01 -0.25
CA LEU A 239 -14.39 14.41 0.48
C LEU A 239 -13.31 13.33 0.48
N LEU A 240 -13.70 12.08 0.76
CA LEU A 240 -12.76 10.95 0.76
C LEU A 240 -12.15 10.72 -0.62
N SER A 241 -12.95 10.85 -1.68
CA SER A 241 -12.49 10.66 -3.06
C SER A 241 -11.54 11.77 -3.50
N VAL A 242 -11.84 13.03 -3.16
CA VAL A 242 -10.96 14.17 -3.42
C VAL A 242 -9.64 14.01 -2.65
N PHE A 243 -9.72 13.65 -1.36
CA PHE A 243 -8.53 13.37 -0.55
C PHE A 243 -7.67 12.26 -1.17
N GLN A 244 -8.27 11.12 -1.53
CA GLN A 244 -7.59 10.00 -2.15
C GLN A 244 -6.97 10.37 -3.52
N MET A 245 -7.66 11.19 -4.30
CA MET A 245 -7.18 11.66 -5.60
C MET A 245 -5.92 12.52 -5.43
N ILE A 246 -5.96 13.51 -4.53
CA ILE A 246 -4.82 14.40 -4.25
C ILE A 246 -3.64 13.60 -3.69
N LEU A 247 -3.89 12.79 -2.66
CA LEU A 247 -2.85 12.01 -1.99
C LEU A 247 -2.21 11.00 -2.94
N GLY A 248 -3.01 10.35 -3.79
CA GLY A 248 -2.50 9.40 -4.76
C GLY A 248 -1.67 10.06 -5.86
N ALA A 249 -2.15 11.17 -6.43
CA ALA A 249 -1.39 11.95 -7.41
C ALA A 249 -0.05 12.43 -6.82
N PHE A 250 -0.07 12.92 -5.58
CA PHE A 250 1.14 13.31 -4.86
C PHE A 250 2.09 12.13 -4.64
N SER A 251 1.57 10.97 -4.22
CA SER A 251 2.39 9.78 -3.97
C SER A 251 3.04 9.23 -5.25
N ILE A 252 2.29 9.18 -6.35
CA ILE A 252 2.81 8.79 -7.66
C ILE A 252 3.92 9.76 -8.09
N ALA A 253 3.66 11.06 -8.02
CA ALA A 253 4.67 12.07 -8.38
C ALA A 253 5.94 11.95 -7.51
N PHE A 254 5.79 11.76 -6.20
CA PHE A 254 6.90 11.56 -5.28
C PHE A 254 7.77 10.37 -5.68
N VAL A 255 7.15 9.21 -5.98
CA VAL A 255 7.86 7.99 -6.37
C VAL A 255 8.61 8.19 -7.69
N GLU A 256 7.94 8.70 -8.72
CA GLU A 256 8.54 8.88 -10.05
C GLU A 256 9.67 9.91 -10.03
N LEU A 257 9.52 11.00 -9.28
CA LEU A 257 10.57 12.01 -9.14
C LEU A 257 11.74 11.51 -8.31
N THR A 258 11.51 10.71 -7.27
CA THR A 258 12.60 10.10 -6.50
C THR A 258 13.42 9.14 -7.36
N ILE A 259 12.76 8.32 -8.18
CA ILE A 259 13.44 7.45 -9.16
C ILE A 259 14.25 8.28 -10.16
N LYS A 260 13.66 9.37 -10.68
CA LYS A 260 14.30 10.26 -11.65
C LYS A 260 15.49 11.04 -11.06
N PHE A 261 15.38 11.57 -9.84
CA PHE A 261 16.43 12.39 -9.22
C PHE A 261 17.69 11.61 -8.83
N ASN A 262 17.61 10.28 -8.73
CA ASN A 262 18.75 9.42 -8.47
C ASN A 262 19.18 8.57 -9.68
N ASP A 263 18.58 8.81 -10.86
CA ASP A 263 18.83 8.01 -12.07
C ASP A 263 18.79 6.48 -11.81
N ILE A 264 17.81 6.02 -11.01
CA ILE A 264 17.74 4.62 -10.60
C ILE A 264 17.53 3.73 -11.83
N GLN A 265 18.51 2.89 -12.11
CA GLN A 265 18.41 1.94 -13.22
C GLN A 265 17.58 0.73 -12.81
N LEU A 266 16.54 0.47 -13.60
CA LEU A 266 15.68 -0.71 -13.49
C LEU A 266 15.77 -1.49 -14.80
N PRO A 267 15.71 -2.84 -14.76
CA PRO A 267 15.58 -3.66 -15.96
C PRO A 267 14.40 -3.19 -16.83
N GLN A 268 14.62 -3.10 -18.13
CA GLN A 268 13.58 -2.71 -19.09
C GLN A 268 12.65 -3.92 -19.34
N GLY A 269 11.35 -3.74 -19.10
CA GLY A 269 10.31 -4.73 -19.42
C GLY A 269 9.77 -5.55 -18.24
N TYR A 270 8.83 -6.45 -18.55
CA TYR A 270 8.06 -7.26 -17.58
C TYR A 270 8.49 -8.73 -17.61
N THR A 271 9.78 -8.98 -17.75
CA THR A 271 10.30 -10.33 -18.02
C THR A 271 10.35 -11.23 -16.77
N SER A 272 10.39 -10.65 -15.57
CA SER A 272 10.29 -11.42 -14.32
C SER A 272 8.84 -11.67 -13.92
N SER A 273 8.58 -12.85 -13.35
CA SER A 273 7.28 -13.19 -12.74
C SER A 273 6.91 -12.22 -11.61
N GLY A 274 7.91 -11.74 -10.87
CA GLY A 274 7.79 -10.71 -9.83
C GLY A 274 7.19 -9.40 -10.34
N GLN A 275 7.29 -9.10 -11.63
CA GLN A 275 6.66 -7.93 -12.25
C GLN A 275 5.36 -8.24 -12.98
N LEU A 276 5.29 -9.38 -13.69
CA LEU A 276 4.11 -9.74 -14.48
C LEU A 276 2.88 -10.02 -13.61
N ILE A 277 3.05 -10.73 -12.49
CA ILE A 277 1.95 -11.08 -11.58
C ILE A 277 1.27 -9.82 -11.01
N PRO A 278 2.00 -8.83 -10.45
CA PRO A 278 1.41 -7.57 -10.02
C PRO A 278 0.64 -6.86 -11.13
N VAL A 279 1.17 -6.78 -12.35
CA VAL A 279 0.48 -6.11 -13.47
C VAL A 279 -0.87 -6.77 -13.74
N LEU A 280 -0.91 -8.10 -13.78
CA LEU A 280 -2.17 -8.85 -13.94
C LEU A 280 -3.15 -8.57 -12.80
N ILE A 281 -2.67 -8.56 -11.55
CA ILE A 281 -3.51 -8.22 -10.38
C ILE A 281 -4.09 -6.81 -10.53
N GLY A 282 -3.27 -5.83 -10.93
CA GLY A 282 -3.70 -4.44 -11.12
C GLY A 282 -4.76 -4.30 -12.22
N VAL A 283 -4.54 -4.92 -13.37
CA VAL A 283 -5.48 -4.90 -14.50
C VAL A 283 -6.81 -5.57 -14.14
N LEU A 284 -6.77 -6.76 -13.52
CA LEU A 284 -7.98 -7.47 -13.10
C LEU A 284 -8.76 -6.70 -12.02
N THR A 285 -8.05 -6.07 -11.09
CA THR A 285 -8.66 -5.23 -10.05
C THR A 285 -9.36 -4.02 -10.67
N LEU A 286 -8.72 -3.33 -11.62
CA LEU A 286 -9.33 -2.21 -12.32
C LEU A 286 -10.54 -2.64 -13.17
N ALA A 287 -10.44 -3.75 -13.91
CA ALA A 287 -11.54 -4.29 -14.69
C ALA A 287 -12.75 -4.65 -13.81
N SER A 288 -12.51 -5.25 -12.65
CA SER A 288 -13.54 -5.56 -11.65
C SER A 288 -14.23 -4.30 -11.12
N ALA A 289 -13.46 -3.24 -10.83
CA ALA A 289 -14.03 -1.96 -10.42
C ALA A 289 -14.89 -1.33 -11.52
N VAL A 290 -14.39 -1.28 -12.77
CA VAL A 290 -15.14 -0.75 -13.93
C VAL A 290 -16.44 -1.51 -14.14
N PHE A 291 -16.42 -2.84 -14.08
CA PHE A 291 -17.61 -3.66 -14.20
C PHE A 291 -18.64 -3.37 -13.08
N SER A 292 -18.15 -3.21 -11.84
CA SER A 292 -18.99 -2.85 -10.70
C SER A 292 -19.65 -1.48 -10.86
N VAL A 293 -18.91 -0.49 -11.38
CA VAL A 293 -19.41 0.84 -11.71
C VAL A 293 -20.48 0.77 -12.80
N TRP A 294 -20.21 0.04 -13.89
CA TRP A 294 -21.16 -0.13 -14.99
C TRP A 294 -22.48 -0.76 -14.53
N LYS A 295 -22.41 -1.84 -13.74
CA LYS A 295 -23.58 -2.50 -13.16
C LYS A 295 -24.40 -1.53 -12.28
N ARG A 296 -23.75 -0.68 -11.50
CA ARG A 296 -24.43 0.31 -10.64
C ARG A 296 -25.13 1.39 -11.45
N ILE A 297 -24.49 1.92 -12.50
CA ILE A 297 -25.09 2.91 -13.40
C ILE A 297 -26.32 2.32 -14.10
N GLY A 298 -26.24 1.10 -14.61
CA GLY A 298 -27.36 0.41 -15.23
C GLY A 298 -28.57 0.27 -14.29
N LYS A 299 -28.33 -0.06 -13.02
CA LYS A 299 -29.39 -0.12 -12.00
C LYS A 299 -30.05 1.24 -11.76
N MET A 300 -29.26 2.31 -11.62
CA MET A 300 -29.79 3.67 -11.42
C MET A 300 -30.63 4.15 -12.62
N ALA A 301 -30.23 3.80 -13.85
CA ALA A 301 -30.98 4.17 -15.05
C ALA A 301 -32.36 3.48 -15.11
N ILE A 302 -32.46 2.23 -14.65
CA ILE A 302 -33.73 1.51 -14.56
C ILE A 302 -34.64 2.14 -13.49
N GLU A 303 -34.09 2.45 -12.31
CA GLU A 303 -34.83 3.09 -11.19
C GLU A 303 -35.41 4.45 -11.60
N LEU A 304 -34.65 5.27 -12.35
CA LEU A 304 -35.13 6.55 -12.87
C LEU A 304 -36.29 6.39 -13.86
N ARG A 305 -36.28 5.34 -14.70
CA ARG A 305 -37.36 5.07 -15.67
C ARG A 305 -38.64 4.57 -15.01
N THR A 306 -38.54 3.84 -13.89
CA THR A 306 -39.74 3.32 -13.19
C THR A 306 -40.48 4.38 -12.37
N HIS A 307 -39.86 5.53 -12.10
CA HIS A 307 -40.45 6.63 -11.34
C HIS A 307 -40.95 7.81 -12.19
N SER A 308 -40.70 7.79 -13.51
CA SER A 308 -41.22 8.75 -14.49
C SER A 308 -42.52 8.27 -15.10
#